data_AF-A0AAP9YAH5-F1
#
_entry.id   AF-A0AAP9YAH5-F1
#
_cell.length_a   1.000
_cell.length_b   1.000
_cell.length_c   1.000
_cell.angle_alpha   90.00
_cell.angle_beta   90.00
_cell.angle_gamma   90.00
#
_symmetry.space_group_name_H-M   'P 1'
#
loop_
_entity.id
_entity.type
_entity.pdbx_description
1 polymer ?
#
loop_
_entity_poly.entity_id
_entity_poly.type
_entity_poly.pdbx_seq_one_letter_code
_entity_poly.pdbx_strand_id
1 'polypeptide(L)'
;MTRLKSLGIDAFLTLQAVSLLHGCIVLLRHELAAEWLGVVIASVSNLWFFLRLFARGTAQAWSHLWLPLVPVSVGASVATWGTLGLSPGGEWLPLFYGVLSLAGCLLYAAARPHAGHLL
;
A
#
# COMPACT_ATOMS: atom_id res chain seq x y z
N MET A 1 -18.14 14.94 10.73
CA MET A 1 -16.90 14.56 10.01
C MET A 1 -16.55 13.06 10.12
N THR A 2 -17.53 12.15 10.23
CA THR A 2 -17.28 10.71 10.50
C THR A 2 -17.63 9.77 9.34
N ARG A 3 -18.74 10.00 8.62
CA ARG A 3 -19.16 9.11 7.50
C ARG A 3 -18.29 9.22 6.24
N LEU A 4 -17.89 10.42 5.84
CA LEU A 4 -17.07 10.64 4.64
C LEU A 4 -15.68 10.02 4.78
N LYS A 5 -15.10 10.06 6.00
CA LYS A 5 -13.82 9.43 6.31
C LYS A 5 -13.92 7.89 6.26
N SER A 6 -15.01 7.31 6.76
CA SER A 6 -15.27 5.86 6.66
C SER A 6 -15.35 5.41 5.21
N LEU A 7 -16.19 6.08 4.40
CA LEU A 7 -16.36 5.76 2.98
C LEU A 7 -15.05 5.84 2.19
N GLY A 8 -14.21 6.84 2.49
CA GLY A 8 -12.90 6.99 1.85
C GLY A 8 -11.94 5.84 2.18
N ILE A 9 -11.94 5.38 3.43
CA ILE A 9 -11.12 4.24 3.86
C ILE A 9 -11.65 2.94 3.23
N ASP A 10 -12.97 2.73 3.23
CA ASP A 10 -13.58 1.54 2.64
C ASP A 10 -13.29 1.45 1.13
N ALA A 11 -13.41 2.57 0.42
CA ALA A 11 -13.06 2.66 -1.00
C ALA A 11 -11.56 2.38 -1.22
N PHE A 12 -10.68 2.94 -0.38
CA PHE A 12 -9.25 2.69 -0.45
C PHE A 12 -8.89 1.21 -0.24
N LEU A 13 -9.46 0.56 0.78
CA LEU A 13 -9.24 -0.86 1.05
C LEU A 13 -9.76 -1.73 -0.09
N THR A 14 -10.91 -1.38 -0.66
CA THR A 14 -11.47 -2.07 -1.83
C THR A 14 -10.52 -1.96 -3.03
N LEU A 15 -10.00 -0.77 -3.32
CA LEU A 15 -9.05 -0.57 -4.41
C LEU A 15 -7.73 -1.31 -4.18
N GLN A 16 -7.24 -1.41 -2.94
CA GLN A 16 -6.05 -2.22 -2.63
C GLN A 16 -6.31 -3.73 -2.77
N ALA A 17 -7.51 -4.21 -2.44
CA ALA A 17 -7.88 -5.60 -2.66
C ALA A 17 -7.97 -5.92 -4.17
N VAL A 18 -8.52 -5.01 -4.97
CA VAL A 18 -8.57 -5.13 -6.43
C VAL A 18 -7.16 -5.11 -7.02
N SER A 19 -6.30 -4.18 -6.58
CA SER A 19 -4.89 -4.10 -6.95
C SER A 19 -4.15 -5.43 -6.69
N LEU A 20 -4.33 -5.99 -5.49
CA LEU A 20 -3.75 -7.27 -5.11
C LEU A 20 -4.24 -8.41 -6.01
N LEU A 21 -5.56 -8.52 -6.20
CA LEU A 21 -6.16 -9.56 -7.03
C LEU A 21 -5.63 -9.47 -8.46
N HIS A 22 -5.54 -8.26 -9.01
CA HIS A 22 -5.06 -8.05 -10.37
C HIS A 22 -3.59 -8.43 -10.52
N GLY A 23 -2.73 -7.97 -9.58
CA GLY A 23 -1.32 -8.36 -9.57
C GLY A 23 -1.12 -9.87 -9.45
N CYS A 24 -1.90 -10.56 -8.62
CA CYS A 24 -1.85 -12.01 -8.52
C CYS A 24 -2.25 -12.71 -9.83
N ILE A 25 -3.32 -12.26 -10.49
CA ILE A 25 -3.76 -12.82 -11.78
C ILE A 25 -2.68 -12.65 -12.86
N VAL A 26 -2.07 -11.46 -12.93
CA VAL A 26 -1.05 -11.17 -13.95
C VAL A 26 0.22 -11.99 -13.70
N LEU A 27 0.68 -12.10 -12.45
CA LEU A 27 1.83 -12.94 -12.09
C LEU A 27 1.59 -14.42 -12.41
N LEU A 28 0.37 -14.93 -12.18
CA LEU A 28 -0.02 -16.29 -12.55
C LEU A 28 -0.01 -16.53 -14.07
N ARG A 29 -0.27 -15.49 -14.86
CA ARG A 29 -0.36 -15.60 -16.33
C ARG A 29 0.98 -15.38 -17.05
N HIS A 30 1.87 -14.56 -16.51
CA HIS A 30 3.04 -14.07 -17.23
C HIS A 30 4.40 -14.57 -16.68
N GLU A 31 4.39 -15.49 -15.71
CA GLU A 31 5.54 -16.12 -15.01
C GLU A 31 6.54 -15.17 -14.32
N LEU A 32 6.90 -14.01 -14.90
CA LEU A 32 7.82 -13.00 -14.36
C LEU A 32 7.44 -11.59 -14.83
N ALA A 33 6.41 -11.00 -14.22
CA ALA A 33 6.07 -9.59 -14.40
C ALA A 33 6.52 -8.77 -13.17
N ALA A 34 7.80 -8.35 -13.16
CA ALA A 34 8.45 -7.74 -11.99
C ALA A 34 7.73 -6.48 -11.47
N GLU A 35 7.15 -5.68 -12.38
CA GLU A 35 6.32 -4.53 -12.06
C GLU A 35 5.09 -4.91 -11.20
N TRP A 36 4.44 -6.03 -11.51
CA TRP A 36 3.28 -6.55 -10.81
C TRP A 36 3.63 -7.23 -9.49
N LEU A 37 4.84 -7.79 -9.37
CA LEU A 37 5.35 -8.30 -8.10
C LEU A 37 5.46 -7.19 -7.06
N GLY A 38 5.97 -6.02 -7.44
CA GLY A 38 6.02 -4.85 -6.56
C GLY A 38 4.61 -4.37 -6.15
N VAL A 39 3.64 -4.39 -7.07
CA VAL A 39 2.23 -4.06 -6.78
C VAL A 39 1.64 -5.02 -5.74
N VAL A 40 1.86 -6.32 -5.89
CA VAL A 40 1.38 -7.33 -4.94
C VAL A 40 1.99 -7.12 -3.55
N ILE A 41 3.31 -6.95 -3.47
CA ILE A 41 4.02 -6.73 -2.20
C ILE A 41 3.52 -5.46 -1.50
N ALA A 42 3.35 -4.35 -2.24
CA ALA A 42 2.85 -3.09 -1.70
C ALA A 42 1.39 -3.21 -1.23
N SER A 43 0.54 -3.90 -1.99
CA SER A 43 -0.88 -4.10 -1.69
C SER A 43 -1.09 -4.99 -0.46
N VAL A 44 -0.38 -6.12 -0.37
CA VAL A 44 -0.42 -7.01 0.82
C VAL A 44 0.07 -6.27 2.06
N SER A 45 1.17 -5.54 1.96
CA SER A 45 1.76 -4.80 3.09
C SER A 45 0.76 -3.77 3.63
N ASN A 46 0.10 -3.02 2.75
CA ASN A 46 -0.93 -2.05 3.13
C ASN A 46 -2.16 -2.73 3.75
N LEU A 47 -2.73 -3.77 3.10
CA LEU A 47 -3.91 -4.47 3.63
C LEU A 47 -3.64 -5.09 5.00
N TRP A 48 -2.50 -5.74 5.16
CA TRP A 48 -2.09 -6.33 6.43
C TRP A 48 -1.95 -5.29 7.54
N PHE A 49 -1.37 -4.14 7.21
CA PHE A 49 -1.27 -3.03 8.14
C PHE A 49 -2.65 -2.54 8.59
N PHE A 50 -3.54 -2.20 7.65
CA PHE A 50 -4.88 -1.70 7.98
C PHE A 50 -5.69 -2.73 8.76
N LEU A 51 -5.61 -4.02 8.40
CA LEU A 51 -6.25 -5.10 9.14
C LEU A 51 -5.77 -5.13 10.61
N ARG A 52 -4.46 -5.01 10.84
CA ARG A 52 -3.91 -4.97 12.21
C ARG A 52 -4.27 -3.68 12.94
N LEU A 53 -4.34 -2.55 12.25
CA LEU A 53 -4.76 -1.27 12.81
C LEU A 53 -6.20 -1.35 13.33
N PHE A 54 -7.10 -1.96 12.57
CA PHE A 54 -8.50 -2.17 12.99
C PHE A 54 -8.65 -3.25 14.05
N ALA A 55 -7.87 -4.34 13.98
CA ALA A 55 -7.99 -5.47 14.91
C ALA A 55 -7.40 -5.23 16.30
N ARG A 56 -6.35 -4.41 16.44
CA ARG A 56 -5.61 -4.24 17.71
C ARG A 56 -5.83 -2.91 18.42
N GLY A 57 -6.66 -2.02 17.87
CA GLY A 57 -6.80 -0.66 18.36
C GLY A 57 -5.53 0.17 18.13
N THR A 58 -5.72 1.48 17.94
CA THR A 58 -4.70 2.44 17.47
C THR A 58 -3.49 2.62 18.41
N ALA A 59 -3.51 2.17 19.66
CA ALA A 59 -2.45 2.48 20.61
C ALA A 59 -1.25 1.50 20.58
N GLN A 60 -1.50 0.20 20.35
CA GLN A 60 -0.46 -0.83 20.57
C GLN A 60 0.11 -1.42 19.26
N ALA A 61 -0.64 -1.35 18.17
CA ALA A 61 -0.15 -1.76 16.84
C ALA A 61 0.92 -0.80 16.27
N TRP A 62 1.03 0.39 16.85
CA TRP A 62 1.68 1.54 16.24
C TRP A 62 3.20 1.57 16.30
N SER A 63 3.82 1.12 17.38
CA SER A 63 5.28 1.18 17.54
C SER A 63 6.02 0.05 16.81
N HIS A 64 5.44 -1.16 16.76
CA HIS A 64 6.14 -2.35 16.28
C HIS A 64 5.89 -2.67 14.79
N LEU A 65 4.75 -2.25 14.22
CA LEU A 65 4.47 -2.46 12.79
C LEU A 65 5.05 -1.35 11.91
N TRP A 66 5.57 -0.28 12.54
CA TRP A 66 6.01 0.92 11.84
C TRP A 66 7.28 0.71 11.02
N LEU A 67 8.23 -0.01 11.61
CA LEU A 67 9.56 -0.18 11.05
C LEU A 67 9.64 -1.08 9.81
N PRO A 68 8.89 -2.19 9.67
CA PRO A 68 9.06 -3.06 8.51
C PRO A 68 8.12 -2.76 7.33
N LEU A 69 6.85 -2.41 7.54
CA LEU A 69 5.84 -2.46 6.46
C LEU A 69 5.87 -1.25 5.52
N VAL A 70 6.23 -0.08 6.04
CA VAL A 70 6.29 1.18 5.28
C VAL A 70 7.46 1.20 4.31
N PRO A 71 8.73 0.96 4.73
CA PRO A 71 9.84 0.94 3.79
C PRO A 71 9.69 -0.18 2.76
N VAL A 72 9.04 -1.30 3.12
CA VAL A 72 8.72 -2.38 2.17
C VAL A 72 7.70 -1.91 1.13
N SER A 73 6.60 -1.28 1.53
CA SER A 73 5.58 -0.78 0.61
C SER A 73 6.11 0.35 -0.30
N VAL A 74 6.88 1.27 0.27
CA VAL A 74 7.54 2.36 -0.49
C VAL A 74 8.58 1.79 -1.44
N GLY A 75 9.47 0.90 -0.97
CA GLY A 75 10.49 0.28 -1.79
C GLY A 75 9.91 -0.54 -2.93
N ALA A 76 8.85 -1.31 -2.68
CA ALA A 76 8.14 -2.07 -3.70
C ALA A 76 7.48 -1.16 -4.75
N SER A 77 6.85 -0.06 -4.32
CA SER A 77 6.23 0.91 -5.23
C SER A 77 7.28 1.63 -6.11
N VAL A 78 8.42 2.01 -5.53
CA VAL A 78 9.55 2.61 -6.26
C VAL A 78 10.18 1.61 -7.24
N ALA A 79 10.31 0.34 -6.85
CA ALA A 79 10.79 -0.72 -7.74
C ALA A 79 9.84 -0.96 -8.93
N THR A 80 8.52 -0.94 -8.71
CA THR A 80 7.52 -0.97 -9.80
C THR A 80 7.69 0.20 -10.77
N TRP A 81 7.99 1.41 -10.27
CA TRP A 81 8.23 2.56 -11.15
C TRP A 81 9.56 2.44 -11.92
N GLY A 82 10.61 1.97 -11.25
CA GLY A 82 11.91 1.76 -11.89
C GLY A 82 11.86 0.72 -13.01
N THR A 83 11.07 -0.34 -12.85
CA THR A 83 10.89 -1.39 -13.87
C THR A 83 10.09 -0.89 -15.07
N LEU A 84 9.05 -0.08 -14.86
CA LEU A 84 8.26 0.53 -15.94
C LEU A 84 8.99 1.65 -16.67
N GLY A 85 9.84 2.41 -15.98
CA GLY A 85 10.71 3.41 -16.61
C GLY A 85 11.74 2.81 -17.59
N LEU A 86 12.02 1.52 -17.47
CA LEU A 86 12.91 0.77 -18.36
C LEU A 86 12.17 0.04 -19.49
N SER A 87 10.83 0.02 -19.49
CA SER A 87 10.00 -0.65 -20.50
C SER A 87 9.14 0.37 -21.26
N PRO A 88 9.66 0.99 -22.34
CA PRO A 88 8.89 1.94 -23.14
C PRO A 88 7.71 1.23 -23.82
N GLY A 89 6.50 1.56 -23.40
CA GLY A 89 5.25 0.89 -23.80
C GLY A 89 4.58 0.05 -22.71
N GLY A 90 5.15 0.04 -21.49
CA GLY A 90 4.60 -0.69 -20.34
C GLY A 90 3.19 -0.27 -19.94
N GLU A 91 2.48 -1.20 -19.31
CA GLU A 91 1.12 -0.98 -18.83
C GLU A 91 1.11 0.11 -17.75
N TRP A 92 0.15 1.04 -17.82
CA TRP A 92 0.05 2.14 -16.84
C TRP A 92 -0.58 1.70 -15.51
N LEU A 93 -1.18 0.51 -15.47
CA LEU A 93 -1.94 0.02 -14.33
C LEU A 93 -1.08 -0.28 -13.09
N PRO A 94 0.11 -0.92 -13.22
CA PRO A 94 1.01 -1.09 -12.09
C PRO A 94 1.51 0.23 -11.50
N LEU A 95 1.73 1.26 -12.34
CA LEU A 95 2.07 2.61 -11.86
C LEU A 95 0.95 3.17 -10.99
N PHE A 96 -0.30 3.09 -11.46
CA PHE A 96 -1.47 3.55 -10.73
C PHE A 96 -1.61 2.85 -9.37
N TYR A 97 -1.44 1.53 -9.33
CA TYR A 97 -1.49 0.76 -8.09
C TYR A 97 -0.31 1.04 -7.15
N GLY A 98 0.87 1.34 -7.69
CA GLY A 98 2.02 1.84 -6.92
C GLY A 98 1.72 3.20 -6.26
N VAL A 99 1.15 4.16 -7.01
CA VAL A 99 0.71 5.46 -6.48
C VAL A 99 -0.33 5.27 -5.37
N LEU A 100 -1.33 4.42 -5.61
CA LEU A 100 -2.35 4.10 -4.63
C LEU A 100 -1.74 3.53 -3.35
N SER A 101 -0.76 2.63 -3.48
CA SER A 101 -0.07 2.05 -2.34
C SER A 101 0.76 3.07 -1.57
N LEU A 102 1.42 4.01 -2.25
CA LEU A 102 2.10 5.15 -1.63
C LEU A 102 1.13 6.09 -0.90
N ALA A 103 -0.05 6.34 -1.46
CA ALA A 103 -1.09 7.12 -0.80
C ALA A 103 -1.54 6.46 0.51
N GLY A 104 -1.61 5.12 0.54
CA GLY A 104 -1.82 4.35 1.78
C GLY A 104 -0.74 4.62 2.84
N CYS A 105 0.53 4.64 2.43
CA CYS A 105 1.67 4.98 3.30
C CYS A 105 1.61 6.43 3.81
N LEU A 106 1.09 7.37 3.01
CA LEU A 106 0.93 8.77 3.42
C LEU A 106 -0.24 8.95 4.38
N LEU A 107 -1.37 8.27 4.15
CA LEU A 107 -2.49 8.22 5.11
C LEU A 107 -2.01 7.67 6.46
N TYR A 108 -1.12 6.69 6.41
CA TYR A 108 -0.44 6.16 7.57
C TYR A 108 0.48 7.17 8.27
N ALA A 109 1.28 7.95 7.53
CA ALA A 109 2.12 9.00 8.10
C ALA A 109 1.30 10.16 8.68
N ALA A 110 0.17 10.50 8.06
CA ALA A 110 -0.74 11.54 8.51
C ALA A 110 -1.59 11.11 9.71
N ALA A 111 -1.86 9.81 9.86
CA ALA A 111 -2.55 9.29 11.03
C ALA A 111 -1.71 9.42 12.33
N ARG A 112 -0.42 9.78 12.25
CA ARG A 112 0.48 9.93 13.41
C ARG A 112 -0.11 10.96 14.38
N PRO A 113 -0.58 10.57 15.59
CA PRO A 113 -0.83 11.56 16.59
C PRO A 113 0.50 12.25 16.84
N HIS A 114 0.44 13.56 17.07
CA HIS A 114 1.57 14.38 17.47
C HIS A 114 2.06 13.95 18.88
N ALA A 115 2.49 12.69 19.02
CA ALA A 115 3.05 12.10 20.24
C ALA A 115 4.51 12.53 20.43
N GLY A 116 4.80 13.81 20.18
CA GLY A 116 6.12 14.42 20.28
C GLY A 116 6.12 15.86 20.76
N HIS A 117 4.96 16.42 21.17
CA HIS A 117 4.86 17.78 21.70
C HIS A 117 4.63 17.86 23.23
N LEU A 118 4.91 16.77 23.95
CA LEU A 118 4.86 16.72 25.43
C LEU A 118 6.02 15.88 25.99
N LEU A 119 7.24 16.17 25.56
CA LEU A 119 8.45 15.92 26.34
C LEU A 119 9.21 17.22 26.48
#